data_AF-A0A3A0CML5-F1
#
_entry.id   AF-A0A3A0CML5-F1
#
_cell.length_a   1.000
_cell.length_b   1.000
_cell.length_c   1.000
_cell.angle_alpha   90.00
_cell.angle_beta   90.00
_cell.angle_gamma   90.00
#
_symmetry.space_group_name_H-M   'P 1'
#
loop_
_entity.id
_entity.type
_entity.pdbx_description
1 polymer ?
#
loop_
_entity_poly.entity_id
_entity_poly.type
_entity_poly.pdbx_seq_one_letter_code
_entity_poly.pdbx_strand_id
1 'polypeptide(L)'
;MPAESSARPGPQSDGDPRVAAASLFDRLGRAPSIAQVAAALRELQPQRAVIAPVRQKIALVGTFTLDVLRAAIDLQALRAGINADLFFAPFGQVDQQLLDPASDLYRFKPDTVFVAARLMDSAPALYHAFNSLSSRDADALVDDSITRLVSALAAFRSRNSARLLAHNWELPVRPALGIADAAAPFSQADLIRRANERLREAIARLPDAYVMDYDALIARVGRDGWTDPRTAYLARIPVAPAHYWTLAGFYIAQLRPLLGLSKKVLCLDADNTLWGGVVGDVGLEGIALGPDYPGNAYVAFQQRVLDLHRRGVVLALCSKNEPASVLDVLDRHPNMVLRREHFAALRINWDPKPANLQAIAAELNLGLDSFVFLDDSPVECELVRATLPQVTAIALPAEPASYPGVIDALDCFDQWTLSEEDRRRGELYRAESQRRELQLVAVDLPTFYRQLQMTLTIAVDQPMHAARAAQLAARTNQFNMNTIRCSEDDVRRWMASPDHHVVTAALADRFGDSGIIGLAVLRRAPTEWTLDMLLMSCRILGRTVEQSFVRWLAAQAREAGAATLAARFVPTAKNQPFATFYESCGFIRTGEADGAIRWSLPLASADTTTPDWMTIAREPCGSTGTPTPSAGAKA
;
A
#
# COMPACT_ATOMS: atom_id res chain seq x y z
N MET A 1 30.21 -44.69 40.55
CA MET A 1 30.19 -44.10 39.20
C MET A 1 28.75 -44.11 38.70
N PRO A 2 28.00 -43.01 38.85
CA PRO A 2 26.62 -42.94 38.41
C PRO A 2 26.50 -42.30 37.02
N ALA A 3 25.41 -42.66 36.35
CA ALA A 3 25.03 -42.27 35.00
C ALA A 3 24.77 -40.77 34.85
N GLU A 4 25.32 -40.16 33.80
CA GLU A 4 24.92 -38.82 33.35
C GLU A 4 23.84 -38.91 32.28
N SER A 5 22.67 -38.43 32.68
CA SER A 5 21.47 -38.20 31.90
C SER A 5 21.74 -37.19 30.78
N SER A 6 21.53 -37.59 29.52
CA SER A 6 21.43 -36.69 28.38
C SER A 6 20.17 -35.82 28.52
N ALA A 7 20.33 -34.61 29.07
CA ALA A 7 19.30 -33.59 29.02
C ALA A 7 19.19 -33.08 27.57
N ARG A 8 18.06 -33.38 26.92
CA ARG A 8 17.62 -32.65 25.72
C ARG A 8 17.50 -31.17 26.08
N PRO A 9 17.96 -30.22 25.26
CA PRO A 9 17.63 -28.83 25.48
C PRO A 9 16.11 -28.69 25.28
N GLY A 10 15.41 -28.30 26.35
CA GLY A 10 14.00 -27.92 26.30
C GLY A 10 13.80 -26.63 25.47
N PRO A 11 12.56 -26.33 25.06
CA PRO A 11 12.27 -25.13 24.27
C PRO A 11 12.43 -23.90 25.16
N GLN A 12 13.39 -23.04 24.86
CA GLN A 12 13.47 -21.70 25.42
C GLN A 12 13.47 -20.68 24.28
N SER A 13 12.33 -20.02 24.11
CA SER A 13 12.29 -18.56 24.06
C SER A 13 10.86 -18.08 24.30
N ASP A 14 10.59 -17.51 25.47
CA ASP A 14 9.44 -16.64 25.80
C ASP A 14 9.49 -15.29 25.03
N GLY A 15 9.96 -15.29 23.79
CA GLY A 15 10.12 -14.11 22.95
C GLY A 15 9.01 -13.97 21.92
N ASP A 16 8.67 -12.73 21.55
CA ASP A 16 7.72 -12.45 20.46
C ASP A 16 8.22 -13.08 19.15
N PRO A 17 7.44 -14.00 18.52
CA PRO A 17 7.78 -14.63 17.24
C PRO A 17 8.22 -13.67 16.14
N ARG A 18 7.73 -12.43 16.16
CA ARG A 18 8.07 -11.41 15.16
C ARG A 18 9.52 -10.97 15.26
N VAL A 19 10.09 -10.94 16.46
CA VAL A 19 11.50 -10.57 16.68
C VAL A 19 12.42 -11.65 16.13
N ALA A 20 12.12 -12.92 16.43
CA ALA A 20 12.87 -14.07 15.90
C ALA A 20 12.79 -14.12 14.35
N ALA A 21 11.61 -13.89 13.79
CA ALA A 21 11.41 -13.82 12.35
C ALA A 21 12.21 -12.68 11.70
N ALA A 22 12.17 -11.47 12.28
CA ALA A 22 12.94 -10.33 11.77
C ALA A 22 14.44 -10.63 11.72
N SER A 23 15.00 -11.18 12.81
CA SER A 23 16.41 -11.61 12.87
C SER A 23 16.75 -12.66 11.81
N LEU A 24 15.85 -13.62 11.56
CA LEU A 24 16.04 -14.64 10.53
C LEU A 24 16.02 -14.03 9.11
N PHE A 25 15.13 -13.08 8.84
CA PHE A 25 15.07 -12.40 7.55
C PHE A 25 16.32 -11.58 7.26
N ASP A 26 16.90 -10.91 8.26
CA ASP A 26 18.16 -10.17 8.11
C ASP A 26 19.32 -11.13 7.75
N ARG A 27 19.37 -12.32 8.36
CA ARG A 27 20.39 -13.34 8.05
C ARG A 27 20.29 -13.94 6.65
N LEU A 28 19.09 -14.00 6.06
CA LEU A 28 18.90 -14.54 4.71
C LEU A 28 19.53 -13.62 3.64
N GLY A 29 19.71 -12.34 3.96
CA GLY A 29 20.27 -11.36 3.03
C GLY A 29 19.42 -11.17 1.77
N ARG A 30 20.04 -10.67 0.70
CA ARG A 30 19.34 -10.28 -0.54
C ARG A 30 19.11 -11.43 -1.53
N ALA A 31 19.92 -12.49 -1.46
CA ALA A 31 19.88 -13.61 -2.41
C ALA A 31 20.13 -14.96 -1.70
N PRO A 32 19.23 -15.39 -0.79
CA PRO A 32 19.37 -16.68 -0.13
C PRO A 32 19.24 -17.84 -1.12
N SER A 33 19.99 -18.91 -0.84
CA SER A 33 19.85 -20.18 -1.56
C SER A 33 18.49 -20.83 -1.27
N ILE A 34 18.06 -21.73 -2.16
CA ILE A 34 16.82 -22.51 -2.01
C ILE A 34 16.82 -23.29 -0.67
N ALA A 35 17.98 -23.81 -0.26
CA ALA A 35 18.12 -24.54 1.00
C ALA A 35 17.90 -23.63 2.22
N GLN A 36 18.45 -22.42 2.19
CA GLN A 36 18.26 -21.42 3.25
C GLN A 36 16.80 -20.99 3.34
N VAL A 37 16.13 -20.75 2.20
CA VAL A 37 14.70 -20.43 2.15
C VAL A 37 13.87 -21.55 2.75
N ALA A 38 14.11 -22.81 2.34
CA ALA A 38 13.36 -23.94 2.86
C ALA A 38 13.60 -24.18 4.36
N ALA A 39 14.83 -23.96 4.84
CA ALA A 39 15.16 -24.05 6.26
C ALA A 39 14.43 -22.98 7.09
N ALA A 40 14.50 -21.72 6.65
CA ALA A 40 13.83 -20.61 7.32
C ALA A 40 12.30 -20.78 7.34
N LEU A 41 11.70 -21.27 6.25
CA LEU A 41 10.27 -21.53 6.22
C LEU A 41 9.85 -22.59 7.24
N ARG A 42 10.60 -23.69 7.37
CA ARG A 42 10.33 -24.73 8.38
C ARG A 42 10.42 -24.19 9.82
N GLU A 43 11.37 -23.29 10.07
CA GLU A 43 11.56 -22.65 11.37
C GLU A 43 10.36 -21.76 11.75
N LEU A 44 9.86 -20.96 10.80
CA LEU A 44 8.77 -20.00 11.06
C LEU A 44 7.37 -20.61 10.98
N GLN A 45 7.22 -21.78 10.34
CA GLN A 45 5.92 -22.42 10.07
C GLN A 45 5.01 -22.56 11.31
N PRO A 46 5.49 -22.99 12.50
CA PRO A 46 4.65 -23.15 13.68
C PRO A 46 4.02 -21.84 14.18
N GLN A 47 4.67 -20.71 13.94
CA GLN A 47 4.29 -19.40 14.47
C GLN A 47 3.72 -18.45 13.38
N ARG A 48 3.47 -18.97 12.17
CA ARG A 48 3.10 -18.17 11.01
C ARG A 48 1.86 -17.28 11.21
N ALA A 49 0.88 -17.72 12.01
CA ALA A 49 -0.32 -16.93 12.28
C ALA A 49 -0.04 -15.67 13.12
N VAL A 50 1.00 -15.70 13.96
CA VAL A 50 1.43 -14.55 14.77
C VAL A 50 2.31 -13.61 13.94
N ILE A 51 3.22 -14.18 13.15
CA ILE A 51 4.12 -13.42 12.27
C ILE A 51 3.33 -12.72 11.16
N ALA A 52 2.35 -13.42 10.59
CA ALA A 52 1.60 -13.01 9.42
C ALA A 52 0.08 -13.16 9.68
N PRO A 53 -0.57 -12.13 10.21
CA PRO A 53 -1.99 -12.22 10.58
C PRO A 53 -2.94 -12.17 9.37
N VAL A 54 -2.50 -11.64 8.22
CA VAL A 54 -3.36 -11.48 7.04
C VAL A 54 -3.40 -12.77 6.23
N ARG A 55 -4.50 -13.50 6.29
CA ARG A 55 -4.69 -14.71 5.47
C ARG A 55 -5.01 -14.34 4.03
N GLN A 56 -4.40 -15.03 3.07
CA GLN A 56 -4.67 -14.88 1.65
C GLN A 56 -4.59 -16.22 0.92
N LYS A 57 -5.58 -16.50 0.07
CA LYS A 57 -5.52 -17.57 -0.92
C LYS A 57 -4.92 -17.04 -2.21
N ILE A 58 -3.72 -17.49 -2.53
CA ILE A 58 -2.96 -17.01 -3.69
C ILE A 58 -2.84 -18.16 -4.69
N ALA A 59 -3.31 -17.93 -5.90
CA ALA A 59 -3.15 -18.84 -7.02
C ALA A 59 -2.07 -18.33 -7.97
N LEU A 60 -1.27 -19.25 -8.49
CA LEU A 60 -0.30 -19.01 -9.55
C LEU A 60 -0.65 -19.87 -10.76
N VAL A 61 -0.80 -19.23 -11.91
CA VAL A 61 -1.13 -19.88 -13.17
C VAL A 61 -0.15 -19.37 -14.22
N GLY A 62 0.45 -20.26 -15.00
CA GLY A 62 1.45 -19.83 -15.98
C GLY A 62 1.65 -20.77 -17.15
N THR A 63 2.30 -20.25 -18.18
CA THR A 63 2.70 -21.01 -19.36
C THR A 63 4.00 -21.80 -19.13
N PHE A 64 4.62 -21.64 -17.96
CA PHE A 64 5.83 -22.32 -17.53
C PHE A 64 5.70 -22.86 -16.10
N THR A 65 6.62 -23.74 -15.70
CA THR A 65 6.57 -24.43 -14.41
C THR A 65 6.89 -23.46 -13.26
N LEU A 66 5.94 -23.26 -12.35
CA LEU A 66 6.03 -22.30 -11.24
C LEU A 66 6.27 -22.94 -9.87
N ASP A 67 6.06 -24.25 -9.72
CA ASP A 67 6.11 -24.97 -8.43
C ASP A 67 7.42 -24.79 -7.65
N VAL A 68 8.53 -24.59 -8.36
CA VAL A 68 9.85 -24.34 -7.76
C VAL A 68 9.90 -23.06 -6.91
N LEU A 69 8.96 -22.14 -7.12
CA LEU A 69 8.88 -20.88 -6.38
C LEU A 69 8.09 -21.00 -5.06
N ARG A 70 7.42 -22.14 -4.78
CA ARG A 70 6.50 -22.29 -3.65
C ARG A 70 7.11 -21.85 -2.31
N ALA A 71 8.28 -22.38 -1.97
CA ALA A 71 8.93 -22.06 -0.70
C ALA A 71 9.35 -20.59 -0.61
N ALA A 72 9.82 -20.02 -1.73
CA ALA A 72 10.23 -18.62 -1.79
C ALA A 72 9.03 -17.67 -1.68
N ILE A 73 7.91 -17.98 -2.33
CA ILE A 73 6.67 -17.20 -2.26
C ILE A 73 6.09 -17.25 -0.85
N ASP A 74 6.02 -18.43 -0.22
CA ASP A 74 5.49 -18.55 1.15
C ASP A 74 6.36 -17.76 2.13
N LEU A 75 7.69 -17.89 2.06
CA LEU A 75 8.58 -17.16 2.96
C LEU A 75 8.54 -15.63 2.72
N GLN A 76 8.46 -15.19 1.47
CA GLN A 76 8.27 -13.77 1.14
C GLN A 76 6.91 -13.24 1.64
N ALA A 77 5.85 -14.04 1.52
CA ALA A 77 4.53 -13.71 2.05
C ALA A 77 4.60 -13.52 3.57
N LEU A 78 5.24 -14.45 4.30
CA LEU A 78 5.46 -14.30 5.75
C LEU A 78 6.22 -13.03 6.10
N ARG A 79 7.30 -12.72 5.35
CA ARG A 79 8.07 -11.47 5.49
C ARG A 79 7.22 -10.21 5.26
N ALA A 80 6.17 -10.32 4.45
CA ALA A 80 5.21 -9.25 4.19
C ALA A 80 4.02 -9.23 5.18
N GLY A 81 3.96 -10.14 6.15
CA GLY A 81 2.83 -10.24 7.08
C GLY A 81 1.61 -10.97 6.51
N ILE A 82 1.80 -11.74 5.42
CA ILE A 82 0.77 -12.49 4.69
C ILE A 82 0.92 -13.99 4.97
N ASN A 83 -0.12 -14.60 5.53
CA ASN A 83 -0.24 -16.04 5.72
C ASN A 83 -0.93 -16.64 4.49
N ALA A 84 -0.09 -17.07 3.55
CA ALA A 84 -0.54 -17.53 2.25
C ALA A 84 -0.95 -19.01 2.28
N ASP A 85 -2.13 -19.28 1.71
CA ASP A 85 -2.54 -20.58 1.20
C ASP A 85 -2.29 -20.59 -0.32
N LEU A 86 -1.48 -21.52 -0.81
CA LEU A 86 -0.87 -21.44 -2.14
C LEU A 86 -1.38 -22.54 -3.07
N PHE A 87 -2.03 -22.13 -4.16
CA PHE A 87 -2.37 -22.99 -5.29
C PHE A 87 -1.44 -22.71 -6.47
N PHE A 88 -0.90 -23.78 -7.08
CA PHE A 88 -0.13 -23.71 -8.31
C PHE A 88 -0.84 -24.56 -9.35
N ALA A 89 -1.23 -23.95 -10.46
CA ALA A 89 -1.83 -24.66 -11.58
C ALA A 89 -0.80 -25.56 -12.27
N PRO A 90 -1.24 -26.67 -12.89
CA PRO A 90 -0.38 -27.48 -13.72
C PRO A 90 0.21 -26.67 -14.89
N PHE A 91 1.42 -27.05 -15.31
CA PHE A 91 2.16 -26.41 -16.40
C PHE A 91 1.29 -26.22 -17.66
N GLY A 92 1.32 -25.00 -18.22
CA GLY A 92 0.71 -24.69 -19.51
C GLY A 92 -0.82 -24.55 -19.48
N GLN A 93 -1.47 -24.61 -18.31
CA GLN A 93 -2.93 -24.63 -18.19
C GLN A 93 -3.56 -23.26 -17.92
N VAL A 94 -3.01 -22.16 -18.47
CA VAL A 94 -3.57 -20.80 -18.25
C VAL A 94 -5.05 -20.74 -18.67
N ASP A 95 -5.35 -21.08 -19.92
CA ASP A 95 -6.72 -21.01 -20.44
C ASP A 95 -7.65 -22.00 -19.74
N GLN A 96 -7.20 -23.24 -19.54
CA GLN A 96 -8.01 -24.28 -18.91
C GLN A 96 -8.42 -23.86 -17.50
N GLN A 97 -7.52 -23.26 -16.72
CA GLN A 97 -7.83 -22.84 -15.36
C GLN A 97 -8.72 -21.60 -15.32
N LEU A 98 -8.54 -20.64 -16.24
CA LEU A 98 -9.29 -19.38 -16.26
C LEU A 98 -10.68 -19.49 -16.93
N LEU A 99 -10.85 -20.35 -17.94
CA LEU A 99 -12.08 -20.44 -18.74
C LEU A 99 -13.07 -21.49 -18.20
N ASP A 100 -12.58 -22.63 -17.71
CA ASP A 100 -13.42 -23.73 -17.25
C ASP A 100 -13.89 -23.48 -15.80
N PRO A 101 -15.18 -23.21 -15.54
CA PRO A 101 -15.69 -23.01 -14.19
C PRO A 101 -15.61 -24.26 -13.30
N ALA A 102 -15.33 -25.44 -13.86
CA ALA A 102 -15.07 -26.67 -13.12
C ALA A 102 -13.59 -26.88 -12.76
N SER A 103 -12.69 -25.96 -13.16
CA SER A 103 -11.26 -26.08 -12.91
C SER A 103 -10.88 -26.01 -11.43
N ASP A 104 -9.68 -26.50 -11.10
CA ASP A 104 -9.18 -26.48 -9.73
C ASP A 104 -8.95 -25.05 -9.21
N LEU A 105 -8.64 -24.10 -10.09
CA LEU A 105 -8.57 -22.68 -9.75
C LEU A 105 -9.92 -22.16 -9.20
N TYR A 106 -11.03 -22.47 -9.87
CA TYR A 106 -12.36 -22.07 -9.40
C TYR A 106 -12.72 -22.75 -8.07
N ARG A 107 -12.37 -24.03 -7.91
CA ARG A 107 -12.59 -24.78 -6.66
C ARG A 107 -11.78 -24.21 -5.49
N PHE A 108 -10.56 -23.74 -5.75
CA PHE A 108 -9.69 -23.15 -4.74
C PHE A 108 -10.25 -21.85 -4.15
N LYS A 109 -11.01 -21.09 -4.96
CA LYS A 109 -11.58 -19.78 -4.61
C LYS A 109 -10.50 -18.79 -4.14
N PRO A 110 -9.57 -18.41 -5.02
CA PRO A 110 -8.46 -17.52 -4.66
C PRO A 110 -8.97 -16.12 -4.29
N ASP A 111 -8.20 -15.42 -3.46
CA ASP A 111 -8.31 -13.98 -3.25
C ASP A 111 -7.49 -13.21 -4.30
N THR A 112 -6.43 -13.83 -4.81
CA THR A 112 -5.48 -13.27 -5.78
C THR A 112 -5.02 -14.36 -6.76
N VAL A 113 -4.94 -14.01 -8.05
CA VAL A 113 -4.38 -14.86 -9.10
C VAL A 113 -3.24 -14.13 -9.79
N PHE A 114 -2.04 -14.72 -9.72
CA PHE A 114 -0.91 -14.33 -10.56
C PHE A 114 -0.93 -15.12 -11.87
N VAL A 115 -0.90 -14.42 -12.99
CA VAL A 115 -0.92 -14.97 -14.35
C VAL A 115 0.43 -14.71 -15.03
N ALA A 116 1.27 -15.74 -15.02
CA ALA A 116 2.61 -15.71 -15.61
C ALA A 116 2.59 -16.32 -17.02
N ALA A 117 2.03 -15.56 -17.98
CA ALA A 117 1.91 -15.97 -19.37
C ALA A 117 2.97 -15.27 -20.24
N ARG A 118 3.84 -16.05 -20.88
CA ARG A 118 4.91 -15.51 -21.74
C ARG A 118 4.49 -15.50 -23.20
N LEU A 119 4.78 -14.40 -23.89
CA LEU A 119 4.52 -14.27 -25.33
C LEU A 119 5.30 -15.30 -26.15
N MET A 120 6.50 -15.67 -25.71
CA MET A 120 7.30 -16.72 -26.36
C MET A 120 6.62 -18.09 -26.32
N ASP A 121 5.76 -18.37 -25.34
CA ASP A 121 5.04 -19.65 -25.26
C ASP A 121 3.78 -19.65 -26.14
N SER A 122 3.08 -18.51 -26.27
CA SER A 122 1.87 -18.41 -27.10
C SER A 122 2.16 -18.11 -28.57
N ALA A 123 3.24 -17.37 -28.85
CA ALA A 123 3.65 -16.92 -30.17
C ALA A 123 5.17 -17.10 -30.38
N PRO A 124 5.68 -18.35 -30.38
CA PRO A 124 7.11 -18.64 -30.45
C PRO A 124 7.81 -18.08 -31.70
N ALA A 125 7.07 -17.91 -32.81
CA ALA A 125 7.59 -17.33 -34.04
C ALA A 125 8.12 -15.90 -33.84
N LEU A 126 7.53 -15.13 -32.91
CA LEU A 126 8.00 -13.78 -32.56
C LEU A 126 9.39 -13.77 -31.91
N TYR A 127 9.84 -14.91 -31.36
CA TYR A 127 11.13 -15.04 -30.68
C TYR A 127 12.15 -15.85 -31.48
N HIS A 128 11.72 -16.92 -32.14
CA HIS A 128 12.61 -17.87 -32.80
C HIS A 128 12.66 -17.74 -34.33
N ALA A 129 11.70 -17.04 -34.94
CA ALA A 129 11.58 -16.92 -36.40
C ALA A 129 11.22 -15.50 -36.87
N PHE A 130 11.51 -14.48 -36.06
CA PHE A 130 11.04 -13.11 -36.29
C PHE A 130 11.41 -12.57 -37.68
N ASN A 131 12.63 -12.81 -38.14
CA ASN A 131 13.11 -12.33 -39.45
C ASN A 131 12.41 -12.98 -40.65
N SER A 132 11.60 -14.02 -40.42
CA SER A 132 10.77 -14.66 -41.46
C SER A 132 9.33 -14.10 -41.51
N LEU A 133 8.96 -13.24 -40.56
CA LEU A 133 7.61 -12.69 -40.46
C LEU A 133 7.50 -11.36 -41.22
N SER A 134 6.37 -11.15 -41.87
CA SER A 134 5.96 -9.80 -42.26
C SER A 134 5.52 -9.01 -41.03
N SER A 135 5.55 -7.68 -41.11
CA SER A 135 5.03 -6.82 -40.03
C SER A 135 3.57 -7.15 -39.69
N ARG A 136 2.76 -7.41 -40.71
CA ARG A 136 1.35 -7.80 -40.56
C ARG A 136 1.18 -9.11 -39.82
N ASP A 137 1.96 -10.13 -40.14
CA ASP A 137 1.85 -11.45 -39.49
C ASP A 137 2.32 -11.38 -38.04
N ALA A 138 3.36 -10.60 -37.77
CA ALA A 138 3.84 -10.40 -36.41
C ALA A 138 2.86 -9.61 -35.54
N ASP A 139 2.24 -8.55 -36.07
CA ASP A 139 1.16 -7.82 -35.40
C ASP A 139 -0.05 -8.73 -35.14
N ALA A 140 -0.44 -9.58 -36.09
CA ALA A 140 -1.54 -10.54 -35.91
C ALA A 140 -1.27 -11.53 -34.76
N LEU A 141 -0.05 -12.05 -34.63
CA LEU A 141 0.34 -12.93 -33.53
C LEU A 141 0.28 -12.23 -32.16
N VAL A 142 0.62 -10.94 -32.12
CA VAL A 142 0.47 -10.11 -30.91
C VAL A 142 -1.01 -9.92 -30.58
N ASP A 143 -1.83 -9.56 -31.57
CA ASP A 143 -3.26 -9.32 -31.43
C ASP A 143 -3.99 -10.56 -30.89
N ASP A 144 -3.68 -11.73 -31.45
CA ASP A 144 -4.21 -13.01 -31.00
C ASP A 144 -3.80 -13.32 -29.56
N SER A 145 -2.54 -13.05 -29.21
CA SER A 145 -2.01 -13.28 -27.85
C SER A 145 -2.67 -12.36 -26.82
N ILE A 146 -2.85 -11.06 -27.14
CA ILE A 146 -3.56 -10.11 -26.28
C ILE A 146 -5.03 -10.54 -26.13
N THR A 147 -5.70 -10.83 -27.24
CA THR A 147 -7.12 -11.21 -27.25
C THR A 147 -7.36 -12.45 -26.41
N ARG A 148 -6.57 -13.50 -26.62
CA ARG A 148 -6.66 -14.75 -25.87
C ARG A 148 -6.52 -14.52 -24.35
N LEU A 149 -5.47 -13.82 -23.93
CA LEU A 149 -5.21 -13.56 -22.52
C LEU A 149 -6.30 -12.69 -21.89
N VAL A 150 -6.66 -11.58 -22.53
CA VAL A 150 -7.67 -10.63 -22.01
C VAL A 150 -9.04 -11.28 -21.96
N SER A 151 -9.44 -12.07 -22.96
CA SER A 151 -10.69 -12.83 -22.93
C SER A 151 -10.72 -13.86 -21.81
N ALA A 152 -9.61 -14.56 -21.55
CA ALA A 152 -9.52 -15.50 -20.43
C ALA A 152 -9.64 -14.80 -19.07
N LEU A 153 -8.96 -13.67 -18.88
CA LEU A 153 -9.07 -12.85 -17.67
C LEU A 153 -10.50 -12.30 -17.49
N ALA A 154 -11.12 -11.79 -18.55
CA ALA A 154 -12.49 -11.27 -18.52
C ALA A 154 -13.51 -12.36 -18.17
N ALA A 155 -13.37 -13.55 -18.77
CA ALA A 155 -14.22 -14.70 -18.48
C ALA A 155 -14.09 -15.11 -17.01
N PHE A 156 -12.86 -15.16 -16.47
CA PHE A 156 -12.63 -15.45 -15.06
C PHE A 156 -13.27 -14.39 -14.15
N ARG A 157 -13.00 -13.11 -14.42
CA ARG A 157 -13.56 -11.96 -13.69
C ARG A 157 -15.08 -11.96 -13.66
N SER A 158 -15.75 -12.37 -14.75
CA SER A 158 -17.22 -12.41 -14.80
C SER A 158 -17.86 -13.35 -13.76
N ARG A 159 -17.09 -14.28 -13.19
CA ARG A 159 -17.55 -15.30 -12.24
C ARG A 159 -16.81 -15.25 -10.90
N ASN A 160 -15.80 -14.39 -10.76
CA ASN A 160 -14.91 -14.40 -9.60
C ASN A 160 -14.38 -12.99 -9.26
N SER A 161 -14.27 -12.70 -7.97
CA SER A 161 -13.82 -11.41 -7.43
C SER A 161 -12.34 -11.36 -7.05
N ALA A 162 -11.54 -12.41 -7.32
CA ALA A 162 -10.11 -12.44 -7.02
C ALA A 162 -9.36 -11.35 -7.77
N ARG A 163 -8.33 -10.76 -7.18
CA ARG A 163 -7.44 -9.82 -7.87
C ARG A 163 -6.70 -10.52 -8.98
N LEU A 164 -6.61 -9.91 -10.16
CA LEU A 164 -5.91 -10.48 -11.30
C LEU A 164 -4.62 -9.70 -11.53
N LEU A 165 -3.47 -10.36 -11.45
CA LEU A 165 -2.19 -9.74 -11.73
C LEU A 165 -1.50 -10.53 -12.83
N ALA A 166 -1.27 -9.93 -14.00
CA ALA A 166 -0.65 -10.59 -15.14
C ALA A 166 0.72 -9.98 -15.46
N HIS A 167 1.68 -10.81 -15.88
CA HIS A 167 2.93 -10.31 -16.43
C HIS A 167 2.71 -9.52 -17.72
N ASN A 168 3.50 -8.47 -17.94
CA ASN A 168 3.86 -8.07 -19.30
C ASN A 168 4.93 -9.02 -19.87
N TRP A 169 5.33 -8.81 -21.12
CA TRP A 169 6.22 -9.71 -21.83
C TRP A 169 7.65 -9.22 -21.87
N GLU A 170 8.58 -10.14 -21.67
CA GLU A 170 10.02 -9.89 -21.68
C GLU A 170 10.53 -9.52 -23.09
N LEU A 171 11.43 -8.54 -23.14
CA LEU A 171 12.17 -8.23 -24.35
C LEU A 171 13.25 -9.31 -24.61
N PRO A 172 13.55 -9.60 -25.89
CA PRO A 172 14.59 -10.56 -26.24
C PRO A 172 15.96 -10.08 -25.73
N VAL A 173 16.73 -11.00 -25.14
CA VAL A 173 18.10 -10.74 -24.68
C VAL A 173 18.98 -10.26 -25.85
N ARG A 174 18.79 -10.88 -27.01
CA ARG A 174 19.43 -10.53 -28.28
C ARG A 174 18.32 -10.39 -29.33
N PRO A 175 17.97 -9.17 -29.75
CA PRO A 175 16.98 -8.96 -30.79
C PRO A 175 17.39 -9.62 -32.11
N ALA A 176 16.42 -10.06 -32.90
CA ALA A 176 16.62 -10.84 -34.12
C ALA A 176 17.42 -10.11 -35.21
N LEU A 177 17.42 -8.77 -35.21
CA LEU A 177 18.20 -7.94 -36.13
C LEU A 177 19.54 -7.46 -35.52
N GLY A 178 19.91 -7.91 -34.31
CA GLY A 178 21.11 -7.46 -33.61
C GLY A 178 21.12 -5.95 -33.42
N ILE A 179 22.24 -5.30 -33.75
CA ILE A 179 22.39 -3.83 -33.61
C ILE A 179 21.44 -3.04 -34.52
N ALA A 180 20.98 -3.63 -35.64
CA ALA A 180 20.11 -2.96 -36.59
C ALA A 180 18.66 -2.82 -36.07
N ASP A 181 18.29 -3.57 -35.04
CA ASP A 181 16.95 -3.57 -34.44
C ASP A 181 16.52 -2.17 -33.96
N ALA A 182 17.47 -1.36 -33.48
CA ALA A 182 17.22 -0.01 -32.99
C ALA A 182 16.90 1.02 -34.10
N ALA A 183 17.32 0.75 -35.34
CA ALA A 183 17.12 1.65 -36.49
C ALA A 183 16.08 1.13 -37.50
N ALA A 184 15.70 -0.15 -37.39
CA ALA A 184 14.77 -0.78 -38.30
C ALA A 184 13.34 -0.22 -38.10
N PRO A 185 12.62 0.13 -39.18
CA PRO A 185 11.21 0.57 -39.09
C PRO A 185 10.27 -0.50 -38.51
N PHE A 186 10.67 -1.78 -38.61
CA PHE A 186 9.99 -2.91 -38.01
C PHE A 186 11.05 -3.78 -37.33
N SER A 187 10.94 -3.92 -36.01
CA SER A 187 11.94 -4.60 -35.20
C SER A 187 11.32 -5.38 -34.06
N GLN A 188 12.04 -6.39 -33.56
CA GLN A 188 11.49 -7.33 -32.59
C GLN A 188 11.25 -6.65 -31.25
N ALA A 189 12.22 -5.83 -30.81
CA ALA A 189 12.11 -5.17 -29.52
C ALA A 189 11.02 -4.09 -29.53
N ASP A 190 10.88 -3.32 -30.61
CA ASP A 190 9.82 -2.32 -30.72
C ASP A 190 8.42 -2.96 -30.78
N LEU A 191 8.26 -4.05 -31.55
CA LEU A 191 7.00 -4.81 -31.58
C LEU A 191 6.57 -5.23 -30.17
N ILE A 192 7.47 -5.83 -29.38
CA ILE A 192 7.13 -6.31 -28.04
C ILE A 192 6.87 -5.16 -27.06
N ARG A 193 7.59 -4.02 -27.17
CA ARG A 193 7.29 -2.82 -26.38
C ARG A 193 5.88 -2.30 -26.65
N ARG A 194 5.50 -2.19 -27.92
CA ARG A 194 4.13 -1.78 -28.32
C ARG A 194 3.09 -2.81 -27.88
N ALA A 195 3.41 -4.10 -27.96
CA ALA A 195 2.57 -5.18 -27.46
C ALA A 195 2.30 -5.05 -25.95
N ASN A 196 3.33 -4.76 -25.15
CA ASN A 196 3.19 -4.54 -23.71
C ASN A 196 2.32 -3.34 -23.38
N GLU A 197 2.45 -2.24 -24.12
CA GLU A 197 1.59 -1.06 -23.91
C GLU A 197 0.12 -1.36 -24.22
N ARG A 198 -0.13 -2.04 -25.34
CA ARG A 198 -1.49 -2.48 -25.72
C ARG A 198 -2.09 -3.47 -24.71
N LEU A 199 -1.28 -4.38 -24.19
CA LEU A 199 -1.68 -5.31 -23.13
C LEU A 199 -2.05 -4.56 -21.84
N ARG A 200 -1.25 -3.57 -21.45
CA ARG A 200 -1.50 -2.71 -20.28
C ARG A 200 -2.81 -1.96 -20.42
N GLU A 201 -3.07 -1.36 -21.57
CA GLU A 201 -4.35 -0.67 -21.85
C GLU A 201 -5.54 -1.62 -21.81
N ALA A 202 -5.40 -2.82 -22.36
CA ALA A 202 -6.48 -3.81 -22.40
C ALA A 202 -6.81 -4.35 -20.99
N ILE A 203 -5.79 -4.66 -20.18
CA ILE A 203 -5.98 -5.15 -18.80
C ILE A 203 -6.53 -4.05 -17.90
N ALA A 204 -6.14 -2.78 -18.09
CA ALA A 204 -6.65 -1.65 -17.30
C ALA A 204 -8.17 -1.43 -17.46
N ARG A 205 -8.81 -1.99 -18.49
CA ARG A 205 -10.27 -1.97 -18.68
C ARG A 205 -10.99 -3.04 -17.87
N LEU A 206 -10.27 -4.03 -17.36
CA LEU A 206 -10.83 -5.08 -16.51
C LEU A 206 -10.80 -4.61 -15.05
N PRO A 207 -11.90 -4.77 -14.30
CA PRO A 207 -11.90 -4.41 -12.90
C PRO A 207 -10.92 -5.23 -12.06
N ASP A 208 -10.26 -4.54 -11.12
CA ASP A 208 -9.35 -5.15 -10.14
C ASP A 208 -8.32 -6.09 -10.79
N ALA A 209 -7.81 -5.65 -11.95
CA ALA A 209 -6.83 -6.33 -12.78
C ALA A 209 -5.63 -5.42 -13.04
N TYR A 210 -4.43 -5.99 -12.96
CA TYR A 210 -3.18 -5.25 -12.94
C TYR A 210 -2.12 -5.91 -13.82
N VAL A 211 -1.26 -5.10 -14.43
CA VAL A 211 -0.06 -5.57 -15.11
C VAL A 211 1.14 -5.43 -14.20
N MET A 212 1.85 -6.53 -14.02
CA MET A 212 3.13 -6.60 -13.33
C MET A 212 4.25 -6.47 -14.37
N ASP A 213 5.16 -5.51 -14.15
CA ASP A 213 6.26 -5.25 -15.09
C ASP A 213 7.40 -6.27 -14.94
N TYR A 214 7.19 -7.42 -15.56
CA TYR A 214 8.11 -8.55 -15.60
C TYR A 214 9.36 -8.23 -16.44
N ASP A 215 9.24 -7.50 -17.56
CA ASP A 215 10.42 -7.07 -18.33
C ASP A 215 11.32 -6.14 -17.51
N ALA A 216 10.76 -5.17 -16.79
CA ALA A 216 11.56 -4.30 -15.93
C ALA A 216 12.26 -5.06 -14.80
N LEU A 217 11.61 -6.08 -14.22
CA LEU A 217 12.24 -6.97 -13.26
C LEU A 217 13.47 -7.66 -13.86
N ILE A 218 13.30 -8.26 -15.04
CA ILE A 218 14.38 -8.95 -15.77
C ILE A 218 15.50 -7.96 -16.10
N ALA A 219 15.16 -6.77 -16.58
CA ALA A 219 16.12 -5.74 -16.93
C ALA A 219 16.97 -5.31 -15.73
N ARG A 220 16.34 -5.12 -14.56
CA ARG A 220 17.01 -4.71 -13.32
C ARG A 220 17.97 -5.78 -12.80
N VAL A 221 17.62 -7.05 -12.93
CA VAL A 221 18.44 -8.18 -12.46
C VAL A 221 19.53 -8.54 -13.48
N GLY A 222 19.24 -8.38 -14.77
CA GLY A 222 20.12 -8.71 -15.88
C GLY A 222 19.49 -9.74 -16.82
N ARG A 223 19.25 -9.33 -18.06
CA ARG A 223 18.63 -10.18 -19.11
C ARG A 223 19.43 -11.44 -19.42
N ASP A 224 20.76 -11.33 -19.50
CA ASP A 224 21.64 -12.46 -19.85
C ASP A 224 21.62 -13.58 -18.79
N GLY A 225 21.45 -13.24 -17.51
CA GLY A 225 21.49 -14.20 -16.39
C GLY A 225 20.11 -14.73 -15.96
N TRP A 226 19.02 -14.14 -16.47
CA TRP A 226 17.68 -14.42 -15.96
C TRP A 226 17.23 -15.87 -16.15
N THR A 227 17.58 -16.47 -17.30
CA THR A 227 17.18 -17.83 -17.68
C THR A 227 18.37 -18.78 -17.61
N ASP A 228 18.20 -19.94 -16.95
CA ASP A 228 19.11 -21.08 -17.15
C ASP A 228 18.59 -21.92 -18.33
N PRO A 229 19.32 -22.03 -19.45
CA PRO A 229 18.89 -22.80 -20.61
C PRO A 229 18.60 -24.26 -20.27
N ARG A 230 19.32 -24.87 -19.33
CA ARG A 230 19.14 -26.29 -18.98
C ARG A 230 17.77 -26.53 -18.38
N THR A 231 17.38 -25.75 -17.38
CA THR A 231 16.07 -25.87 -16.73
C THR A 231 14.94 -25.39 -17.65
N ALA A 232 15.20 -24.41 -18.51
CA ALA A 232 14.24 -23.93 -19.50
C ALA A 232 13.87 -25.03 -20.52
N TYR A 233 14.86 -25.78 -21.03
CA TYR A 233 14.60 -26.87 -21.98
C TYR A 233 14.10 -28.14 -21.30
N LEU A 234 14.72 -28.56 -20.20
CA LEU A 234 14.43 -29.85 -19.55
C LEU A 234 13.12 -29.83 -18.74
N ALA A 235 12.88 -28.75 -17.99
CA ALA A 235 11.83 -28.69 -16.99
C ALA A 235 10.80 -27.57 -17.25
N ARG A 236 10.95 -26.82 -18.35
CA ARG A 236 10.12 -25.65 -18.69
C ARG A 236 10.12 -24.61 -17.56
N ILE A 237 11.28 -24.39 -16.95
CA ILE A 237 11.50 -23.35 -15.94
C ILE A 237 12.45 -22.29 -16.54
N PRO A 238 11.92 -21.18 -17.10
CA PRO A 238 12.69 -20.14 -17.76
C PRO A 238 13.25 -19.09 -16.78
N VAL A 239 13.56 -19.52 -15.57
CA VAL A 239 14.08 -18.66 -14.50
C VAL A 239 15.23 -19.41 -13.84
N ALA A 240 16.40 -18.80 -13.77
CA ALA A 240 17.54 -19.39 -13.11
C ALA A 240 17.26 -19.52 -11.60
N PRO A 241 17.71 -20.60 -10.94
CA PRO A 241 17.52 -20.80 -9.50
C PRO A 241 17.97 -19.62 -8.61
N ALA A 242 18.99 -18.88 -9.03
CA ALA A 242 19.48 -17.68 -8.34
C ALA A 242 18.45 -16.54 -8.25
N HIS A 243 17.39 -16.57 -9.06
CA HIS A 243 16.38 -15.52 -9.15
C HIS A 243 15.02 -15.92 -8.55
N TYR A 244 14.88 -17.13 -7.99
CA TYR A 244 13.62 -17.57 -7.38
C TYR A 244 13.19 -16.67 -6.23
N TRP A 245 14.12 -16.26 -5.36
CA TRP A 245 13.84 -15.33 -4.26
C TRP A 245 13.38 -13.97 -4.77
N THR A 246 14.02 -13.46 -5.81
CA THR A 246 13.73 -12.16 -6.43
C THR A 246 12.35 -12.16 -7.11
N LEU A 247 12.02 -13.21 -7.87
CA LEU A 247 10.72 -13.36 -8.51
C LEU A 247 9.60 -13.54 -7.48
N ALA A 248 9.84 -14.32 -6.42
CA ALA A 248 8.88 -14.45 -5.33
C ALA A 248 8.62 -13.11 -4.62
N GLY A 249 9.68 -12.34 -4.34
CA GLY A 249 9.56 -11.01 -3.76
C GLY A 249 8.79 -10.06 -4.66
N PHE A 250 9.03 -10.12 -5.98
CA PHE A 250 8.29 -9.34 -6.97
C PHE A 250 6.79 -9.58 -6.92
N TYR A 251 6.34 -10.85 -6.84
CA TYR A 251 4.92 -11.16 -6.71
C TYR A 251 4.32 -10.62 -5.40
N ILE A 252 4.99 -10.88 -4.26
CA ILE A 252 4.44 -10.52 -2.95
C ILE A 252 4.43 -8.99 -2.73
N ALA A 253 5.41 -8.26 -3.28
CA ALA A 253 5.45 -6.80 -3.23
C ALA A 253 4.17 -6.17 -3.79
N GLN A 254 3.57 -6.77 -4.84
CA GLN A 254 2.33 -6.30 -5.44
C GLN A 254 1.13 -6.31 -4.47
N LEU A 255 1.14 -7.24 -3.50
CA LEU A 255 0.00 -7.46 -2.61
C LEU A 255 -0.02 -6.51 -1.42
N ARG A 256 1.14 -5.98 -1.00
CA ARG A 256 1.22 -5.08 0.15
C ARG A 256 0.28 -3.87 0.04
N PRO A 257 0.30 -3.08 -1.06
CA PRO A 257 -0.65 -1.99 -1.23
C PRO A 257 -2.11 -2.46 -1.35
N LEU A 258 -2.35 -3.61 -1.98
CA LEU A 258 -3.70 -4.14 -2.18
C LEU A 258 -4.36 -4.65 -0.90
N LEU A 259 -3.54 -5.04 0.09
CA LEU A 259 -3.98 -5.56 1.39
C LEU A 259 -3.89 -4.53 2.52
N GLY A 260 -3.49 -3.29 2.20
CA GLY A 260 -3.31 -2.23 3.20
C GLY A 260 -2.15 -2.48 4.17
N LEU A 261 -1.12 -3.19 3.70
CA LEU A 261 0.11 -3.52 4.44
C LEU A 261 1.27 -2.57 4.11
N SER A 262 1.06 -1.57 3.25
CA SER A 262 2.06 -0.54 2.98
C SER A 262 2.36 0.29 4.24
N LYS A 263 3.63 0.59 4.42
CA LYS A 263 4.15 1.52 5.42
C LYS A 263 3.86 2.96 4.98
N LYS A 264 3.85 3.86 5.94
CA LYS A 264 3.44 5.26 5.76
C LYS A 264 4.52 6.25 6.21
N VAL A 265 5.36 5.87 7.17
CA VAL A 265 6.36 6.74 7.79
C VAL A 265 7.75 6.16 7.61
N LEU A 266 8.68 7.00 7.18
CA LEU A 266 10.11 6.74 7.22
C LEU A 266 10.72 7.65 8.30
N CYS A 267 11.14 7.04 9.41
CA CYS A 267 11.90 7.70 10.46
C CYS A 267 13.39 7.52 10.20
N LEU A 268 14.14 8.61 10.30
CA LEU A 268 15.57 8.65 10.02
C LEU A 268 16.32 9.13 11.26
N ASP A 269 17.48 8.54 11.52
CA ASP A 269 18.53 9.18 12.30
C ASP A 269 19.21 10.31 11.50
N ALA A 270 20.06 11.13 12.14
CA ALA A 270 20.76 12.24 11.49
C ALA A 270 22.25 11.95 11.23
N ASP A 271 23.07 11.85 12.27
CA ASP A 271 24.52 11.66 12.14
C ASP A 271 24.85 10.29 11.51
N ASN A 272 25.82 10.23 10.61
CA ASN A 272 26.16 9.04 9.80
C ASN A 272 25.01 8.42 8.98
N THR A 273 23.82 9.02 9.01
CA THR A 273 22.62 8.60 8.29
C THR A 273 22.26 9.58 7.17
N LEU A 274 22.01 10.85 7.52
CA LEU A 274 21.72 11.93 6.57
C LEU A 274 22.98 12.59 6.04
N TRP A 275 24.06 12.59 6.81
CA TRP A 275 25.40 13.08 6.47
C TRP A 275 26.43 12.20 7.16
N GLY A 276 27.70 12.27 6.75
CA GLY A 276 28.78 11.56 7.45
C GLY A 276 29.38 12.41 8.57
N GLY A 277 29.67 11.79 9.71
CA GLY A 277 30.25 12.44 10.88
C GLY A 277 29.20 12.88 11.91
N VAL A 278 29.68 13.12 13.13
CA VAL A 278 28.87 13.57 14.28
C VAL A 278 28.91 15.09 14.34
N VAL A 279 27.79 15.75 14.03
CA VAL A 279 27.75 17.22 13.91
C VAL A 279 28.20 17.94 15.19
N GLY A 280 27.94 17.35 16.36
CA GLY A 280 28.38 17.90 17.66
C GLY A 280 29.90 17.95 17.81
N ASP A 281 30.63 17.08 17.12
CA ASP A 281 32.09 16.93 17.24
C ASP A 281 32.83 17.71 16.15
N VAL A 282 32.34 17.63 14.90
CA VAL A 282 33.03 18.20 13.73
C VAL A 282 32.46 19.54 13.28
N GLY A 283 31.31 19.95 13.82
CA GLY A 283 30.61 21.17 13.43
C GLY A 283 30.01 21.12 12.02
N LEU A 284 29.31 22.19 11.64
CA LEU A 284 28.58 22.30 10.37
C LEU A 284 29.46 22.11 9.13
N GLU A 285 30.70 22.61 9.15
CA GLU A 285 31.62 22.56 8.00
C GLU A 285 32.37 21.22 7.90
N GLY A 286 32.40 20.44 8.99
CA GLY A 286 33.17 19.20 9.07
C GLY A 286 32.39 17.93 8.71
N ILE A 287 31.06 18.02 8.55
CA ILE A 287 30.26 16.86 8.13
C ILE A 287 30.50 16.54 6.65
N ALA A 288 30.50 15.25 6.32
CA ALA A 288 30.59 14.80 4.94
C ALA A 288 29.22 14.92 4.25
N LEU A 289 29.00 16.04 3.58
CA LEU A 289 27.79 16.30 2.79
C LEU A 289 28.11 17.25 1.62
N GLY A 290 28.12 16.74 0.40
CA GLY A 290 28.57 17.54 -0.74
C GLY A 290 28.75 16.75 -2.04
N PRO A 291 29.40 17.35 -3.06
CA PRO A 291 29.57 16.72 -4.38
C PRO A 291 30.66 15.63 -4.40
N ASP A 292 31.56 15.62 -3.42
CA ASP A 292 32.67 14.69 -3.32
C ASP A 292 32.36 13.50 -2.41
N TYR A 293 33.09 12.40 -2.61
CA TYR A 293 32.96 11.20 -1.78
C TYR A 293 33.59 11.42 -0.39
N PRO A 294 32.95 10.98 0.72
CA PRO A 294 31.68 10.21 0.78
C PRO A 294 30.41 11.07 0.82
N GLY A 295 30.51 12.41 0.87
CA GLY A 295 29.37 13.32 0.97
C GLY A 295 28.32 13.15 -0.14
N ASN A 296 28.75 12.83 -1.36
CA ASN A 296 27.82 12.64 -2.49
C ASN A 296 26.94 11.39 -2.36
N ALA A 297 27.39 10.38 -1.64
CA ALA A 297 26.58 9.20 -1.33
C ALA A 297 25.41 9.57 -0.40
N TYR A 298 25.67 10.43 0.60
CA TYR A 298 24.63 10.96 1.47
C TYR A 298 23.64 11.87 0.71
N VAL A 299 24.13 12.71 -0.21
CA VAL A 299 23.27 13.50 -1.11
C VAL A 299 22.36 12.59 -1.94
N ALA A 300 22.92 11.53 -2.55
CA ALA A 300 22.15 10.56 -3.33
C ALA A 300 21.12 9.82 -2.48
N PHE A 301 21.46 9.46 -1.24
CA PHE A 301 20.53 8.86 -0.29
C PHE A 301 19.37 9.82 0.03
N GLN A 302 19.66 11.08 0.37
CA GLN A 302 18.64 12.08 0.65
C GLN A 302 17.72 12.33 -0.55
N GLN A 303 18.23 12.29 -1.79
CA GLN A 303 17.40 12.40 -2.99
C GLN A 303 16.39 11.24 -3.09
N ARG A 304 16.80 10.00 -2.81
CA ARG A 304 15.88 8.84 -2.77
C ARG A 304 14.82 8.97 -1.68
N VAL A 305 15.20 9.48 -0.52
CA VAL A 305 14.26 9.78 0.58
C VAL A 305 13.29 10.89 0.19
N LEU A 306 13.76 11.95 -0.47
CA LEU A 306 12.90 13.03 -0.96
C LEU A 306 11.91 12.52 -2.02
N ASP A 307 12.31 11.59 -2.88
CA ASP A 307 11.40 10.96 -3.85
C ASP A 307 10.36 10.06 -3.18
N LEU A 308 10.66 9.43 -2.04
CA LEU A 308 9.64 8.79 -1.20
C LEU A 308 8.67 9.83 -0.63
N HIS A 309 9.17 10.96 -0.13
CA HIS A 309 8.34 12.04 0.40
C HIS A 309 7.37 12.59 -0.65
N ARG A 310 7.84 12.82 -1.88
CA ARG A 310 7.02 13.26 -3.02
C ARG A 310 5.95 12.23 -3.44
N ARG A 311 6.16 10.95 -3.10
CA ARG A 311 5.17 9.87 -3.24
C ARG A 311 4.23 9.75 -2.04
N GLY A 312 4.29 10.68 -1.08
CA GLY A 312 3.41 10.72 0.07
C GLY A 312 3.88 9.91 1.28
N VAL A 313 5.15 9.51 1.32
CA VAL A 313 5.75 8.96 2.55
C VAL A 313 6.01 10.09 3.52
N VAL A 314 5.55 9.91 4.76
CA VAL A 314 5.77 10.88 5.83
C VAL A 314 7.19 10.70 6.34
N LEU A 315 7.97 11.78 6.38
CA LEU A 315 9.30 11.74 6.97
C LEU A 315 9.25 12.22 8.42
N ALA A 316 10.00 11.56 9.28
CA ALA A 316 10.25 12.02 10.64
C ALA A 316 11.72 11.85 11.01
N LEU A 317 12.22 12.69 11.90
CA LEU A 317 13.59 12.61 12.40
C LEU A 317 13.58 12.10 13.84
N CYS A 318 14.37 11.08 14.13
CA CYS A 318 14.55 10.52 15.46
C CYS A 318 16.05 10.39 15.73
N SER A 319 16.66 11.43 16.28
CA SER A 319 18.11 11.58 16.40
C SER A 319 18.56 11.82 17.85
N LYS A 320 19.75 11.32 18.20
CA LYS A 320 20.38 11.56 19.51
C LYS A 320 21.40 12.69 19.40
N ASN A 321 20.92 13.93 19.47
CA ASN A 321 21.75 15.12 19.30
C ASN A 321 21.23 16.29 20.13
N GLU A 322 22.04 17.34 20.16
CA GLU A 322 21.58 18.69 20.51
C GLU A 322 20.68 19.26 19.40
N PRO A 323 19.44 19.69 19.69
CA PRO A 323 18.51 20.25 18.71
C PRO A 323 19.11 21.34 17.83
N ALA A 324 19.85 22.28 18.43
CA ALA A 324 20.38 23.44 17.71
C ALA A 324 21.32 23.01 16.57
N SER A 325 22.20 22.03 16.81
CA SER A 325 23.18 21.56 15.82
C SER A 325 22.52 20.92 14.61
N VAL A 326 21.53 20.05 14.83
CA VAL A 326 20.81 19.37 13.74
C VAL A 326 19.97 20.36 12.93
N LEU A 327 19.29 21.29 13.60
CA LEU A 327 18.50 22.32 12.93
C LEU A 327 19.39 23.26 12.09
N ASP A 328 20.58 23.62 12.59
CA ASP A 328 21.54 24.44 11.85
C ASP A 328 21.96 23.77 10.52
N VAL A 329 22.20 22.45 10.53
CA VAL A 329 22.49 21.67 9.32
C VAL A 329 21.30 21.68 8.35
N LEU A 330 20.10 21.36 8.84
CA LEU A 330 18.88 21.29 8.03
C LEU A 330 18.57 22.63 7.35
N ASP A 331 18.74 23.73 8.08
CA ASP A 331 18.31 25.05 7.64
C ASP A 331 19.39 25.76 6.79
N ARG A 332 20.69 25.55 7.08
CA ARG A 332 21.77 26.36 6.49
C ARG A 332 22.75 25.61 5.62
N HIS A 333 22.90 24.29 5.76
CA HIS A 333 23.91 23.59 4.98
C HIS A 333 23.55 23.61 3.47
N PRO A 334 24.45 24.06 2.58
CA PRO A 334 24.11 24.29 1.17
C PRO A 334 23.79 23.00 0.41
N ASN A 335 24.49 21.90 0.74
CA ASN A 335 24.29 20.60 0.09
C ASN A 335 23.20 19.75 0.74
N MET A 336 22.46 20.28 1.73
CA MET A 336 21.35 19.55 2.34
C MET A 336 20.16 19.52 1.39
N VAL A 337 19.74 18.32 0.99
CA VAL A 337 18.61 18.11 0.09
C VAL A 337 17.31 18.08 0.90
N LEU A 338 17.30 17.37 2.02
CA LEU A 338 16.17 17.33 2.94
C LEU A 338 16.21 18.54 3.88
N ARG A 339 15.32 19.49 3.65
CA ARG A 339 15.02 20.61 4.56
C ARG A 339 14.06 20.24 5.68
N ARG A 340 14.07 21.04 6.75
CA ARG A 340 13.19 20.91 7.91
C ARG A 340 11.72 20.75 7.53
N GLU A 341 11.27 21.48 6.52
CA GLU A 341 9.89 21.45 6.02
C GLU A 341 9.42 20.10 5.45
N HIS A 342 10.32 19.18 5.13
CA HIS A 342 9.97 17.84 4.65
C HIS A 342 9.63 16.87 5.80
N PHE A 343 10.00 17.20 7.03
CA PHE A 343 9.76 16.36 8.20
C PHE A 343 8.46 16.78 8.91
N ALA A 344 7.56 15.81 9.08
CA ALA A 344 6.30 16.02 9.78
C ALA A 344 6.45 16.01 11.31
N ALA A 345 7.51 15.37 11.82
CA ALA A 345 7.82 15.32 13.25
C ALA A 345 9.34 15.24 13.45
N LEU A 346 9.82 15.90 14.50
CA LEU A 346 11.22 15.89 14.91
C LEU A 346 11.32 15.45 16.38
N ARG A 347 12.18 14.48 16.66
CA ARG A 347 12.66 14.12 18.00
C ARG A 347 14.18 14.14 17.96
N ILE A 348 14.73 15.25 18.43
CA ILE A 348 16.16 15.48 18.54
C ILE A 348 16.43 15.71 20.02
N ASN A 349 16.82 14.66 20.73
CA ASN A 349 17.08 14.69 22.18
C ASN A 349 17.87 13.44 22.57
N TRP A 350 18.19 13.30 23.86
CA TRP A 350 18.96 12.16 24.37
C TRP A 350 18.10 10.99 24.86
N ASP A 351 16.78 11.04 24.63
CA ASP A 351 15.88 9.96 25.03
C ASP A 351 16.08 8.70 24.17
N PRO A 352 15.72 7.50 24.67
CA PRO A 352 15.80 6.28 23.89
C PRO A 352 14.97 6.35 22.59
N LYS A 353 15.54 5.89 21.46
CA LYS A 353 14.86 5.88 20.15
C LYS A 353 13.47 5.22 20.18
N PRO A 354 13.24 4.09 20.89
CA PRO A 354 11.90 3.51 20.98
C PRO A 354 10.85 4.47 21.58
N ALA A 355 11.20 5.18 22.66
CA ALA A 355 10.30 6.14 23.29
C ALA A 355 9.97 7.31 22.35
N ASN A 356 10.99 7.81 21.64
CA ASN A 356 10.81 8.85 20.64
C ASN A 356 9.93 8.39 19.46
N LEU A 357 10.10 7.17 18.96
CA LEU A 357 9.25 6.60 17.91
C LEU A 357 7.79 6.46 18.36
N GLN A 358 7.54 6.05 19.62
CA GLN A 358 6.19 6.04 20.19
C GLN A 358 5.59 7.44 20.27
N ALA A 359 6.38 8.43 20.69
CA ALA A 359 5.94 9.82 20.74
C ALA A 359 5.64 10.40 19.35
N ILE A 360 6.43 10.05 18.34
CA ILE A 360 6.20 10.43 16.93
C ILE A 360 4.93 9.75 16.42
N ALA A 361 4.74 8.44 16.68
CA ALA A 361 3.55 7.71 16.27
C ALA A 361 2.27 8.32 16.88
N ALA A 362 2.31 8.70 18.16
CA ALA A 362 1.22 9.39 18.82
C ALA A 362 0.95 10.79 18.22
N GLU A 363 2.00 11.57 17.96
CA GLU A 363 1.88 12.89 17.33
C GLU A 363 1.28 12.82 15.92
N LEU A 364 1.72 11.85 15.11
CA LEU A 364 1.24 11.68 13.74
C LEU A 364 -0.10 10.95 13.66
N ASN A 365 -0.63 10.47 14.80
CA ASN A 365 -1.80 9.59 14.90
C ASN A 365 -1.72 8.38 13.94
N LEU A 366 -0.56 7.72 13.91
CA LEU A 366 -0.30 6.56 13.06
C LEU A 366 0.17 5.36 13.90
N GLY A 367 -0.27 4.16 13.53
CA GLY A 367 0.18 2.93 14.19
C GLY A 367 1.66 2.65 13.90
N LEU A 368 2.37 2.12 14.89
CA LEU A 368 3.79 1.72 14.77
C LEU A 368 4.02 0.68 13.66
N ASP A 369 3.00 -0.12 13.32
CA ASP A 369 3.03 -1.06 12.19
C ASP A 369 3.18 -0.36 10.82
N SER A 370 3.03 0.96 10.76
CA SER A 370 3.23 1.77 9.55
C SER A 370 4.62 2.44 9.45
N PHE A 371 5.51 2.20 10.41
CA PHE A 371 6.83 2.84 10.48
C PHE A 371 7.95 1.95 9.94
N VAL A 372 8.89 2.60 9.25
CA VAL A 372 10.23 2.10 8.95
C VAL A 372 11.22 3.04 9.65
N PHE A 373 12.22 2.49 10.33
CA PHE A 373 13.27 3.25 11.00
C PHE A 373 14.63 2.90 10.39
N LEU A 374 15.38 3.91 9.93
CA LEU A 374 16.75 3.76 9.43
C LEU A 374 17.71 4.50 10.36
N ASP A 375 18.78 3.80 10.75
CA ASP A 375 19.84 4.30 11.62
C ASP A 375 21.14 3.58 11.22
N ASP A 376 22.28 4.25 11.31
CA ASP A 376 23.58 3.62 11.04
C ASP A 376 23.99 2.66 12.16
N SER A 377 23.51 2.90 13.39
CA SER A 377 23.81 2.10 14.56
C SER A 377 22.99 0.81 14.59
N PRO A 378 23.64 -0.37 14.45
CA PRO A 378 22.95 -1.65 14.56
C PRO A 378 22.37 -1.87 15.96
N VAL A 379 22.97 -1.26 16.98
CA VAL A 379 22.53 -1.35 18.39
C VAL A 379 21.21 -0.62 18.59
N GLU A 380 21.05 0.58 18.04
CA GLU A 380 19.80 1.34 18.11
C GLU A 380 18.69 0.63 17.33
N CYS A 381 19.01 0.09 16.15
CA CYS A 381 18.07 -0.71 15.37
C CYS A 381 17.59 -1.96 16.14
N GLU A 382 18.49 -2.70 16.78
CA GLU A 382 18.12 -3.89 17.55
C GLU A 382 17.28 -3.56 18.78
N LEU A 383 17.61 -2.46 19.48
CA LEU A 383 16.80 -1.96 20.58
C LEU A 383 15.36 -1.63 20.15
N VAL A 384 15.21 -1.00 18.98
CA VAL A 384 13.89 -0.72 18.39
C VAL A 384 13.17 -2.02 18.04
N ARG A 385 13.82 -3.03 17.45
CA ARG A 385 13.17 -4.32 17.14
C ARG A 385 12.69 -5.05 18.38
N ALA A 386 13.51 -5.09 19.43
CA ALA A 386 13.17 -5.75 20.67
C ALA A 386 12.01 -5.06 21.42
N THR A 387 12.00 -3.72 21.40
CA THR A 387 11.01 -2.93 22.15
C THR A 387 9.72 -2.71 21.36
N LEU A 388 9.82 -2.50 20.04
CA LEU A 388 8.74 -2.15 19.12
C LEU A 388 8.74 -3.09 17.90
N PRO A 389 8.39 -4.38 18.05
CA PRO A 389 8.44 -5.37 16.96
C PRO A 389 7.53 -5.05 15.76
N GLN A 390 6.63 -4.05 15.89
CA GLN A 390 5.79 -3.56 14.79
C GLN A 390 6.55 -2.63 13.84
N VAL A 391 7.61 -1.95 14.32
CA VAL A 391 8.44 -1.04 13.53
C VAL A 391 9.45 -1.84 12.73
N THR A 392 9.54 -1.57 11.43
CA THR A 392 10.57 -2.16 10.58
C THR A 392 11.87 -1.37 10.75
N ALA A 393 12.75 -1.79 11.66
CA ALA A 393 14.06 -1.17 11.85
C ALA A 393 15.13 -1.82 10.96
N ILE A 394 15.89 -1.00 10.24
CA ILE A 394 16.92 -1.43 9.29
C ILE A 394 18.20 -0.67 9.60
N ALA A 395 19.23 -1.42 10.00
CA ALA A 395 20.57 -0.88 10.14
C ALA A 395 21.14 -0.59 8.74
N LEU A 396 21.60 0.63 8.53
CA LEU A 396 22.26 1.01 7.29
C LEU A 396 23.62 0.27 7.19
N PRO A 397 24.06 -0.10 5.97
CA PRO A 397 25.35 -0.74 5.79
C PRO A 397 26.49 0.20 6.21
N ALA A 398 27.68 -0.32 6.49
CA ALA A 398 28.82 0.56 6.83
C ALA A 398 29.29 1.47 5.68
N GLU A 399 28.91 1.13 4.43
CA GLU A 399 29.33 1.84 3.22
C GLU A 399 28.21 2.79 2.74
N PRO A 400 28.38 4.12 2.85
CA PRO A 400 27.37 5.12 2.45
C PRO A 400 26.95 5.01 0.98
N ALA A 401 27.84 4.59 0.08
CA ALA A 401 27.51 4.39 -1.34
C ALA A 401 26.38 3.38 -1.56
N SER A 402 26.12 2.49 -0.59
CA SER A 402 25.06 1.49 -0.65
C SER A 402 23.70 1.98 -0.12
N TYR A 403 23.63 3.16 0.52
CA TYR A 403 22.41 3.67 1.16
C TYR A 403 21.25 3.89 0.17
N PRO A 404 21.46 4.45 -1.05
CA PRO A 404 20.38 4.57 -2.04
C PRO A 404 19.74 3.22 -2.36
N GLY A 405 20.55 2.17 -2.47
CA GLY A 405 20.08 0.81 -2.74
C GLY A 405 19.31 0.16 -1.58
N VAL A 406 19.39 0.71 -0.36
CA VAL A 406 18.51 0.31 0.76
C VAL A 406 17.11 0.84 0.49
N ILE A 407 16.97 2.12 0.12
CA ILE A 407 15.68 2.73 -0.20
C ILE A 407 15.03 2.05 -1.40
N ASP A 408 15.79 1.77 -2.46
CA ASP A 408 15.27 1.12 -3.67
C ASP A 408 14.78 -0.32 -3.41
N ALA A 409 15.24 -0.95 -2.31
CA ALA A 409 14.81 -2.28 -1.89
C ALA A 409 13.55 -2.27 -0.98
N LEU A 410 13.07 -1.10 -0.56
CA LEU A 410 11.89 -0.97 0.31
C LEU A 410 10.59 -1.09 -0.50
N ASP A 411 10.19 -2.34 -0.75
CA ASP A 411 8.90 -2.74 -1.32
C ASP A 411 7.70 -2.49 -0.38
N CYS A 412 7.91 -1.80 0.75
CA CYS A 412 6.89 -1.53 1.76
C CYS A 412 6.21 -0.17 1.57
N PHE A 413 6.74 0.70 0.72
CA PHE A 413 6.15 2.01 0.42
C PHE A 413 5.45 2.07 -0.94
N ASP A 414 5.43 0.97 -1.69
CA ASP A 414 4.81 0.91 -3.01
C ASP A 414 3.29 1.09 -2.96
N GLN A 415 2.75 1.66 -4.04
CA GLN A 415 1.32 1.94 -4.25
C GLN A 415 0.94 1.71 -5.71
N TRP A 416 -0.22 1.11 -5.97
CA TRP A 416 -0.76 0.94 -7.32
C TRP A 416 -1.33 2.22 -7.93
N THR A 417 -1.76 3.16 -7.08
CA THR A 417 -2.30 4.44 -7.51
C THR A 417 -1.82 5.51 -6.56
N LEU A 418 -1.12 6.50 -7.11
CA LEU A 418 -0.72 7.70 -6.38
C LEU A 418 -1.84 8.73 -6.54
N SER A 419 -2.63 8.95 -5.49
CA SER A 419 -3.65 10.01 -5.52
C SER A 419 -3.01 11.39 -5.34
N GLU A 420 -3.71 12.45 -5.75
CA GLU A 420 -3.24 13.82 -5.47
C GLU A 420 -3.08 14.09 -3.97
N GLU A 421 -3.96 13.52 -3.15
CA GLU A 421 -3.82 13.60 -1.69
C GLU A 421 -2.54 12.94 -1.19
N ASP A 422 -2.11 11.84 -1.81
CA ASP A 422 -0.87 11.18 -1.43
C ASP A 422 0.32 12.13 -1.71
N ARG A 423 0.31 12.85 -2.85
CA ARG A 423 1.31 13.87 -3.15
C ARG A 423 1.30 15.04 -2.15
N ARG A 424 0.12 15.45 -1.67
CA ARG A 424 -0.05 16.55 -0.71
C ARG A 424 0.07 16.11 0.75
N ARG A 425 0.41 14.85 1.03
CA ARG A 425 0.43 14.34 2.41
C ARG A 425 1.40 15.09 3.31
N GLY A 426 2.55 15.53 2.78
CA GLY A 426 3.49 16.38 3.52
C GLY A 426 2.87 17.72 3.95
N GLU A 427 2.12 18.38 3.06
CA GLU A 427 1.41 19.63 3.35
C GLU A 427 0.32 19.44 4.43
N LEU A 428 -0.40 18.32 4.37
CA LEU A 428 -1.42 17.98 5.36
C LEU A 428 -0.86 17.85 6.78
N TYR A 429 0.32 17.24 6.94
CA TYR A 429 0.97 17.13 8.25
C TYR A 429 1.49 18.48 8.76
N ARG A 430 1.98 19.35 7.86
CA ARG A 430 2.36 20.71 8.22
C ARG A 430 1.16 21.52 8.71
N ALA A 431 0.03 21.43 7.99
CA ALA A 431 -1.22 22.03 8.43
C ALA A 431 -1.67 21.50 9.79
N GLU A 432 -1.47 20.20 10.07
CA GLU A 432 -1.79 19.61 11.38
C GLU A 432 -0.90 20.13 12.51
N SER A 433 0.40 20.31 12.26
CA SER A 433 1.30 20.95 13.21
C SER A 433 0.86 22.39 13.55
N GLN A 434 0.46 23.18 12.54
CA GLN A 434 -0.09 24.53 12.74
C GLN A 434 -1.42 24.52 13.52
N ARG A 435 -2.29 23.53 13.29
CA ARG A 435 -3.51 23.34 14.08
C ARG A 435 -3.19 23.04 15.54
N ARG A 436 -2.17 22.22 15.80
CA ARG A 436 -1.74 21.88 17.15
C ARG A 436 -1.15 23.08 17.87
N GLU A 437 -0.35 23.90 17.19
CA GLU A 437 0.13 25.17 17.72
C GLU A 437 -1.06 26.08 18.08
N LEU A 438 -2.05 26.22 17.20
CA LEU A 438 -3.26 26.99 17.49
C LEU A 438 -4.01 26.44 18.71
N GLN A 439 -4.11 25.11 18.84
CA GLN A 439 -4.78 24.45 19.96
C GLN A 439 -4.09 24.75 21.30
N LEU A 440 -2.75 24.82 21.32
CA LEU A 440 -1.98 25.13 22.54
C LEU A 440 -2.22 26.56 23.04
N VAL A 441 -2.57 27.50 22.15
CA VAL A 441 -2.83 28.90 22.51
C VAL A 441 -4.34 29.19 22.68
N ALA A 442 -5.21 28.23 22.38
CA ALA A 442 -6.65 28.41 22.51
C ALA A 442 -7.12 28.35 23.97
N VAL A 443 -8.03 29.25 24.34
CA VAL A 443 -8.59 29.36 25.71
C VAL A 443 -9.55 28.21 26.04
N ASP A 444 -10.32 27.77 25.05
CA ASP A 444 -11.23 26.63 25.15
C ASP A 444 -11.44 25.93 23.78
N LEU A 445 -12.05 24.76 23.82
CA LEU A 445 -12.25 23.91 22.66
C LEU A 445 -13.24 24.50 21.62
N PRO A 446 -14.40 25.09 22.02
CA PRO A 446 -15.30 25.77 21.08
C PRO A 446 -14.66 26.95 20.34
N THR A 447 -13.82 27.74 21.03
CA THR A 447 -13.09 28.86 20.43
C THR A 447 -12.06 28.36 19.43
N PHE A 448 -11.34 27.29 19.76
CA PHE A 448 -10.45 26.61 18.82
C PHE A 448 -11.21 26.16 17.56
N TYR A 449 -12.35 25.49 17.70
CA TYR A 449 -13.14 25.02 16.54
C TYR A 449 -13.64 26.17 15.66
N ARG A 450 -14.11 27.27 16.24
CA ARG A 450 -14.51 28.46 15.47
C ARG A 450 -13.35 29.05 14.68
N GLN A 451 -12.15 29.05 15.26
CA GLN A 451 -10.96 29.55 14.58
C GLN A 451 -10.49 28.68 13.42
N LEU A 452 -10.83 27.38 13.40
CA LEU A 452 -10.52 26.49 12.27
C LEU A 452 -11.31 26.85 11.01
N GLN A 453 -12.52 27.41 11.14
CA GLN A 453 -13.40 27.74 10.00
C GLN A 453 -13.69 26.52 9.11
N MET A 454 -14.21 25.45 9.71
CA MET A 454 -14.41 24.16 9.04
C MET A 454 -15.60 24.17 8.09
N THR A 455 -15.39 23.64 6.88
CA THR A 455 -16.43 23.37 5.89
C THR A 455 -16.44 21.88 5.54
N LEU A 456 -17.54 21.20 5.84
CA LEU A 456 -17.81 19.80 5.51
C LEU A 456 -18.67 19.73 4.23
N THR A 457 -18.07 19.34 3.12
CA THR A 457 -18.78 19.15 1.85
C THR A 457 -19.23 17.71 1.71
N ILE A 458 -20.52 17.49 1.52
CA ILE A 458 -21.13 16.16 1.40
C ILE A 458 -21.60 15.92 -0.03
N ALA A 459 -21.24 14.78 -0.59
CA ALA A 459 -21.70 14.31 -1.89
C ALA A 459 -22.42 12.97 -1.74
N VAL A 460 -23.52 12.80 -2.48
CA VAL A 460 -24.33 11.56 -2.50
C VAL A 460 -24.28 10.98 -3.89
N ASP A 461 -23.93 9.70 -3.98
CA ASP A 461 -23.84 8.90 -5.21
C ASP A 461 -23.01 9.55 -6.33
N GLN A 462 -21.97 10.30 -5.95
CA GLN A 462 -21.12 11.01 -6.90
C GLN A 462 -20.16 10.04 -7.62
N PRO A 463 -20.32 9.76 -8.93
CA PRO A 463 -19.57 8.70 -9.60
C PRO A 463 -18.06 8.95 -9.68
N MET A 464 -17.64 10.21 -9.64
CA MET A 464 -16.24 10.62 -9.61
C MET A 464 -15.55 10.24 -8.29
N HIS A 465 -16.31 9.99 -7.23
CA HIS A 465 -15.77 9.65 -5.92
C HIS A 465 -15.55 8.14 -5.72
N ALA A 466 -16.00 7.29 -6.64
CA ALA A 466 -16.00 5.84 -6.44
C ALA A 466 -14.60 5.28 -6.16
N ALA A 467 -13.61 5.65 -6.98
CA ALA A 467 -12.21 5.25 -6.81
C ALA A 467 -11.66 5.68 -5.45
N ARG A 468 -11.96 6.93 -5.05
CA ARG A 468 -11.49 7.51 -3.80
C ARG A 468 -12.16 6.89 -2.57
N ALA A 469 -13.45 6.59 -2.65
CA ALA A 469 -14.19 5.89 -1.60
C ALA A 469 -13.63 4.48 -1.36
N ALA A 470 -13.37 3.72 -2.42
CA ALA A 470 -12.72 2.41 -2.32
C ALA A 470 -11.31 2.50 -1.72
N GLN A 471 -10.52 3.49 -2.15
CA GLN A 471 -9.20 3.77 -1.58
C GLN A 471 -9.28 4.09 -0.08
N LEU A 472 -10.26 4.90 0.34
CA LEU A 472 -10.46 5.26 1.74
C LEU A 472 -10.89 4.04 2.57
N ALA A 473 -11.76 3.19 2.03
CA ALA A 473 -12.16 1.92 2.66
C ALA A 473 -10.99 0.94 2.80
N ALA A 474 -10.08 0.90 1.83
CA ALA A 474 -8.86 0.07 1.87
C ALA A 474 -7.84 0.54 2.93
N ARG A 475 -7.79 1.84 3.21
CA ARG A 475 -6.72 2.45 4.05
C ARG A 475 -7.14 2.78 5.48
N THR A 476 -8.43 2.86 5.77
CA THR A 476 -8.94 3.28 7.08
C THR A 476 -9.23 2.07 7.97
N ASN A 477 -8.49 1.95 9.07
CA ASN A 477 -8.59 0.83 10.02
C ASN A 477 -9.06 1.22 11.41
N GLN A 478 -8.70 2.42 11.89
CA GLN A 478 -8.95 2.79 13.29
C GLN A 478 -10.38 3.31 13.48
N PHE A 479 -10.80 4.30 12.69
CA PHE A 479 -12.17 4.79 12.73
C PHE A 479 -12.99 4.18 11.59
N ASN A 480 -13.28 2.89 11.75
CA ASN A 480 -14.01 2.09 10.79
C ASN A 480 -14.93 1.11 11.53
N MET A 481 -16.23 1.12 11.21
CA MET A 481 -17.22 0.34 11.94
C MET A 481 -17.06 -1.19 11.81
N ASN A 482 -16.49 -1.68 10.70
CA ASN A 482 -16.47 -3.12 10.41
C ASN A 482 -15.22 -3.62 9.66
N THR A 483 -14.33 -2.72 9.23
CA THR A 483 -13.11 -3.03 8.47
C THR A 483 -13.34 -3.75 7.14
N ILE A 484 -14.57 -3.72 6.62
CA ILE A 484 -14.91 -4.27 5.31
C ILE A 484 -14.18 -3.46 4.24
N ARG A 485 -13.56 -4.18 3.30
CA ARG A 485 -12.93 -3.60 2.11
C ARG A 485 -13.90 -3.71 0.94
N CYS A 486 -13.93 -2.66 0.13
CA CYS A 486 -14.68 -2.62 -1.11
C CYS A 486 -13.77 -2.23 -2.26
N SER A 487 -14.02 -2.82 -3.42
CA SER A 487 -13.45 -2.35 -4.68
C SER A 487 -14.17 -1.10 -5.17
N GLU A 488 -13.59 -0.41 -6.15
CA GLU A 488 -14.29 0.69 -6.84
C GLU A 488 -15.63 0.22 -7.43
N ASP A 489 -15.67 -1.00 -7.96
CA ASP A 489 -16.86 -1.60 -8.54
C ASP A 489 -17.95 -1.85 -7.52
N ASP A 490 -17.61 -2.32 -6.32
CA ASP A 490 -18.59 -2.48 -5.24
C ASP A 490 -19.24 -1.13 -4.91
N VAL A 491 -18.43 -0.07 -4.84
CA VAL A 491 -18.93 1.29 -4.64
C VAL A 491 -19.85 1.73 -5.77
N ARG A 492 -19.45 1.52 -7.04
CA ARG A 492 -20.29 1.85 -8.20
C ARG A 492 -21.59 1.05 -8.21
N ARG A 493 -21.56 -0.22 -7.81
CA ARG A 493 -22.74 -1.08 -7.69
C ARG A 493 -23.72 -0.55 -6.64
N TRP A 494 -23.22 -0.10 -5.49
CA TRP A 494 -24.06 0.54 -4.47
C TRP A 494 -24.65 1.87 -4.95
N MET A 495 -23.86 2.72 -5.62
CA MET A 495 -24.35 3.98 -6.19
C MET A 495 -25.46 3.77 -7.23
N ALA A 496 -25.40 2.68 -8.00
CA ALA A 496 -26.42 2.34 -9.01
C ALA A 496 -27.67 1.66 -8.43
N SER A 497 -27.64 1.23 -7.16
CA SER A 497 -28.73 0.48 -6.53
C SER A 497 -29.81 1.42 -5.99
N PRO A 498 -31.11 1.19 -6.29
CA PRO A 498 -32.20 1.98 -5.71
C PRO A 498 -32.30 1.80 -4.18
N ASP A 499 -31.78 0.71 -3.64
CA ASP A 499 -31.84 0.41 -2.20
C ASP A 499 -30.68 1.00 -1.40
N HIS A 500 -29.71 1.65 -2.06
CA HIS A 500 -28.51 2.16 -1.39
C HIS A 500 -28.32 3.66 -1.63
N HIS A 501 -27.50 4.26 -0.77
CA HIS A 501 -26.82 5.53 -1.00
C HIS A 501 -25.36 5.38 -0.57
N VAL A 502 -24.45 5.85 -1.42
CA VAL A 502 -23.04 6.06 -1.06
C VAL A 502 -22.82 7.53 -0.81
N VAL A 503 -22.43 7.86 0.42
CA VAL A 503 -22.21 9.24 0.84
C VAL A 503 -20.74 9.44 1.17
N THR A 504 -20.12 10.45 0.55
CA THR A 504 -18.75 10.86 0.85
C THR A 504 -18.73 12.23 1.50
N ALA A 505 -17.84 12.41 2.47
CA ALA A 505 -17.63 13.69 3.14
C ALA A 505 -16.20 14.19 2.89
N ALA A 506 -16.05 15.45 2.51
CA ALA A 506 -14.79 16.15 2.36
C ALA A 506 -14.70 17.32 3.34
N LEU A 507 -13.50 17.58 3.90
CA LEU A 507 -13.31 18.65 4.89
C LEU A 507 -12.22 19.63 4.45
N ALA A 508 -12.55 20.91 4.50
CA ALA A 508 -11.58 22.00 4.43
C ALA A 508 -11.61 22.86 5.69
N ASP A 509 -10.46 23.40 6.08
CA ASP A 509 -10.33 24.42 7.13
C ASP A 509 -9.33 25.51 6.70
N ARG A 510 -9.13 26.53 7.52
CA ARG A 510 -8.27 27.68 7.17
C ARG A 510 -6.81 27.31 6.87
N PHE A 511 -6.35 26.15 7.30
CA PHE A 511 -4.98 25.68 7.10
C PHE A 511 -4.85 24.77 5.89
N GLY A 512 -5.95 24.30 5.32
CA GLY A 512 -5.94 23.56 4.06
C GLY A 512 -7.16 22.66 3.85
N ASP A 513 -7.23 22.13 2.62
CA ASP A 513 -8.20 21.14 2.19
C ASP A 513 -7.67 19.72 2.48
N SER A 514 -8.45 18.93 3.23
CA SER A 514 -8.11 17.55 3.60
C SER A 514 -8.65 16.49 2.64
N GLY A 515 -9.37 16.91 1.59
CA GLY A 515 -10.00 16.05 0.59
C GLY A 515 -11.15 15.23 1.16
N ILE A 516 -11.51 14.14 0.46
CA ILE A 516 -12.52 13.17 0.92
C ILE A 516 -11.97 12.38 2.10
N ILE A 517 -12.63 12.55 3.24
CA ILE A 517 -12.20 12.09 4.56
C ILE A 517 -13.18 11.11 5.18
N GLY A 518 -14.43 11.04 4.71
CA GLY A 518 -15.44 10.12 5.22
C GLY A 518 -16.17 9.37 4.11
N LEU A 519 -16.59 8.14 4.41
CA LEU A 519 -17.45 7.31 3.57
C LEU A 519 -18.54 6.68 4.44
N ALA A 520 -19.78 6.75 3.96
CA ALA A 520 -20.91 5.99 4.48
C ALA A 520 -21.62 5.25 3.35
N VAL A 521 -22.01 4.00 3.59
CA VAL A 521 -22.91 3.24 2.72
C VAL A 521 -24.18 2.97 3.52
N LEU A 522 -25.29 3.51 3.03
CA LEU A 522 -26.61 3.37 3.62
C LEU A 522 -27.44 2.41 2.78
N ARG A 523 -28.15 1.51 3.44
CA ARG A 523 -29.24 0.74 2.86
C ARG A 523 -30.57 1.33 3.31
N ARG A 524 -31.46 1.56 2.36
CA ARG A 524 -32.74 2.22 2.57
C ARG A 524 -33.86 1.20 2.67
N ALA A 525 -34.74 1.40 3.65
CA ALA A 525 -36.06 0.79 3.70
C ALA A 525 -37.07 1.84 4.17
N PRO A 526 -38.39 1.59 4.03
CA PRO A 526 -39.42 2.59 4.32
C PRO A 526 -39.40 3.11 5.77
N THR A 527 -39.11 2.24 6.74
CA THR A 527 -39.18 2.57 8.17
C THR A 527 -37.83 2.58 8.87
N GLU A 528 -36.84 1.87 8.34
CA GLU A 528 -35.50 1.76 8.94
C GLU A 528 -34.44 1.88 7.86
N TRP A 529 -33.51 2.83 8.03
CA TRP A 529 -32.29 2.86 7.23
C TRP A 529 -31.18 2.14 7.99
N THR A 530 -30.31 1.43 7.28
CA THR A 530 -29.16 0.74 7.89
C THR A 530 -27.86 1.35 7.39
N LEU A 531 -26.95 1.64 8.30
CA LEU A 531 -25.57 1.99 8.01
C LEU A 531 -24.77 0.69 7.83
N ASP A 532 -24.45 0.34 6.59
CA ASP A 532 -23.66 -0.86 6.25
C ASP A 532 -22.16 -0.60 6.31
N MET A 533 -21.75 0.64 6.07
CA MET A 533 -20.36 1.08 6.18
C MET A 533 -20.31 2.51 6.70
N LEU A 534 -19.38 2.78 7.61
CA LEU A 534 -19.02 4.10 8.10
C LEU A 534 -17.57 4.07 8.50
N LEU A 535 -16.81 4.95 7.88
CA LEU A 535 -15.40 5.14 8.17
C LEU A 535 -14.99 6.58 7.91
N MET A 536 -13.98 7.04 8.64
CA MET A 536 -13.42 8.37 8.49
C MET A 536 -11.91 8.35 8.72
N SER A 537 -11.19 9.18 7.98
CA SER A 537 -9.75 9.37 8.15
C SER A 537 -9.42 9.93 9.53
N CYS A 538 -8.50 9.28 10.23
CA CYS A 538 -8.23 9.52 11.65
C CYS A 538 -7.58 10.88 11.96
N ARG A 539 -6.98 11.53 10.97
CA ARG A 539 -6.27 12.82 11.11
C ARG A 539 -7.20 14.02 11.31
N ILE A 540 -8.52 13.79 11.38
CA ILE A 540 -9.55 14.85 11.42
C ILE A 540 -10.51 14.70 12.59
N LEU A 541 -10.48 13.54 13.25
CA LEU A 541 -11.38 13.18 14.34
C LEU A 541 -11.18 14.09 15.56
N GLY A 542 -12.22 14.20 16.39
CA GLY A 542 -12.17 14.99 17.61
C GLY A 542 -12.42 16.48 17.40
N ARG A 543 -13.00 16.85 16.25
CA ARG A 543 -13.38 18.23 15.89
C ARG A 543 -14.87 18.38 15.58
N THR A 544 -15.69 17.50 16.15
CA THR A 544 -17.14 17.39 15.90
C THR A 544 -17.53 16.98 14.45
N VAL A 545 -16.55 16.62 13.61
CA VAL A 545 -16.75 16.29 12.18
C VAL A 545 -17.48 14.96 12.04
N GLU A 546 -17.06 13.97 12.80
CA GLU A 546 -17.65 12.64 12.83
C GLU A 546 -19.11 12.68 13.30
N GLN A 547 -19.41 13.43 14.37
CA GLN A 547 -20.78 13.63 14.85
C GLN A 547 -21.59 14.39 13.80
N SER A 548 -21.08 15.49 13.27
CA SER A 548 -21.80 16.29 12.26
C SER A 548 -22.14 15.49 11.01
N PHE A 549 -21.25 14.57 10.58
CA PHE A 549 -21.53 13.68 9.46
C PHE A 549 -22.67 12.70 9.78
N VAL A 550 -22.65 12.04 10.95
CA VAL A 550 -23.73 11.14 11.37
C VAL A 550 -25.06 11.87 11.58
N ARG A 551 -25.03 13.07 12.17
CA ARG A 551 -26.20 13.94 12.34
C ARG A 551 -26.82 14.31 11.00
N TRP A 552 -25.99 14.59 9.99
CA TRP A 552 -26.46 14.83 8.63
C TRP A 552 -27.11 13.60 8.02
N LEU A 553 -26.51 12.41 8.16
CA LEU A 553 -27.11 11.15 7.68
C LEU A 553 -28.46 10.87 8.36
N ALA A 554 -28.54 11.09 9.67
CA ALA A 554 -29.78 10.95 10.45
C ALA A 554 -30.85 11.96 9.97
N ALA A 555 -30.47 13.20 9.67
CA ALA A 555 -31.38 14.20 9.10
C ALA A 555 -31.94 13.74 7.75
N GLN A 556 -31.10 13.18 6.86
CA GLN A 556 -31.55 12.67 5.56
C GLN A 556 -32.48 11.46 5.70
N ALA A 557 -32.18 10.52 6.58
CA ALA A 557 -33.06 9.40 6.85
C ALA A 557 -34.43 9.86 7.38
N ARG A 558 -34.43 10.87 8.27
CA ARG A 558 -35.66 11.45 8.83
C ARG A 558 -36.48 12.20 7.78
N GLU A 559 -35.83 12.99 6.93
CA GLU A 559 -36.48 13.68 5.79
C GLU A 559 -37.10 12.69 4.80
N ALA A 560 -36.50 11.51 4.63
CA ALA A 560 -37.03 10.42 3.82
C ALA A 560 -38.16 9.60 4.50
N GLY A 561 -38.52 9.94 5.74
CA GLY A 561 -39.62 9.30 6.48
C GLY A 561 -39.25 8.05 7.28
N ALA A 562 -37.96 7.71 7.39
CA ALA A 562 -37.54 6.62 8.25
C ALA A 562 -37.75 6.97 9.74
N ALA A 563 -38.12 5.98 10.55
CA ALA A 563 -38.26 6.13 12.00
C ALA A 563 -36.94 5.85 12.73
N THR A 564 -36.04 5.08 12.13
CA THR A 564 -34.84 4.58 12.79
C THR A 564 -33.66 4.52 11.83
N LEU A 565 -32.47 4.86 12.34
CA LEU A 565 -31.19 4.58 11.70
C LEU A 565 -30.48 3.46 12.49
N ALA A 566 -30.39 2.28 11.90
CA ALA A 566 -29.71 1.12 12.46
C ALA A 566 -28.23 1.07 12.03
N ALA A 567 -27.37 0.49 12.86
CA ALA A 567 -25.95 0.29 12.54
C ALA A 567 -25.38 -0.96 13.22
N ARG A 568 -24.21 -1.43 12.74
CA ARG A 568 -23.50 -2.59 13.29
C ARG A 568 -22.02 -2.31 13.50
N PHE A 569 -21.51 -2.48 14.71
CA PHE A 569 -20.07 -2.41 14.98
C PHE A 569 -19.47 -3.81 15.08
N VAL A 570 -18.42 -4.11 14.30
CA VAL A 570 -17.65 -5.36 14.40
C VAL A 570 -16.30 -5.02 15.05
N PRO A 571 -16.09 -5.37 16.33
CA PRO A 571 -14.84 -5.06 17.02
C PRO A 571 -13.66 -5.82 16.41
N THR A 572 -12.54 -5.11 16.26
CA THR A 572 -11.25 -5.66 15.84
C THR A 572 -10.14 -5.09 16.73
N ALA A 573 -8.94 -5.65 16.68
CA ALA A 573 -7.79 -5.08 17.38
C ALA A 573 -7.44 -3.65 16.91
N LYS A 574 -7.80 -3.29 15.67
CA LYS A 574 -7.41 -2.01 15.06
C LYS A 574 -8.46 -0.90 15.18
N ASN A 575 -9.74 -1.22 15.27
CA ASN A 575 -10.83 -0.23 15.23
C ASN A 575 -11.42 0.17 16.59
N GLN A 576 -10.65 -0.01 17.67
CA GLN A 576 -11.06 0.39 19.02
C GLN A 576 -11.48 1.87 19.15
N PRO A 577 -10.86 2.84 18.44
CA PRO A 577 -11.31 4.23 18.52
C PRO A 577 -12.75 4.48 18.10
N PHE A 578 -13.37 3.55 17.36
CA PHE A 578 -14.77 3.66 16.93
C PHE A 578 -15.75 3.12 17.98
N ALA A 579 -15.31 2.30 18.94
CA ALA A 579 -16.19 1.49 19.79
C ALA A 579 -17.22 2.30 20.59
N THR A 580 -16.85 3.49 21.05
CA THR A 580 -17.71 4.39 21.86
C THR A 580 -18.36 5.48 21.02
N PHE A 581 -18.08 5.54 19.72
CA PHE A 581 -18.52 6.64 18.87
C PHE A 581 -20.05 6.67 18.68
N TYR A 582 -20.69 5.52 18.50
CA TYR A 582 -22.14 5.45 18.33
C TYR A 582 -22.90 5.98 19.56
N GLU A 583 -22.44 5.68 20.77
CA GLU A 583 -23.01 6.22 22.01
C GLU A 583 -22.94 7.76 22.02
N SER A 584 -21.81 8.33 21.59
CA SER A 584 -21.64 9.79 21.49
C SER A 584 -22.60 10.46 20.49
N CYS A 585 -23.16 9.70 19.54
CA CYS A 585 -24.16 10.16 18.57
C CYS A 585 -25.60 9.86 19.02
N GLY A 586 -25.81 9.33 20.22
CA GLY A 586 -27.13 9.00 20.75
C GLY A 586 -27.70 7.67 20.29
N PHE A 587 -26.89 6.80 19.67
CA PHE A 587 -27.33 5.44 19.37
C PHE A 587 -27.44 4.61 20.65
N ILE A 588 -28.43 3.73 20.67
CA ILE A 588 -28.70 2.80 21.78
C ILE A 588 -28.29 1.40 21.33
N ARG A 589 -27.55 0.68 22.17
CA ARG A 589 -27.19 -0.72 21.92
C ARG A 589 -28.44 -1.60 22.04
N THR A 590 -28.78 -2.32 20.98
CA THR A 590 -29.98 -3.17 20.90
C THR A 590 -29.68 -4.67 21.04
N GLY A 591 -28.40 -5.06 20.96
CA GLY A 591 -27.98 -6.45 21.17
C GLY A 591 -26.63 -6.76 20.55
N GLU A 592 -26.30 -8.05 20.50
CA GLU A 592 -25.09 -8.58 19.88
C GLU A 592 -25.43 -9.89 19.16
N ALA A 593 -24.98 -10.03 17.93
CA ALA A 593 -25.17 -11.25 17.12
C ALA A 593 -24.05 -11.38 16.10
N ASP A 594 -23.57 -12.61 15.89
CA ASP A 594 -22.51 -12.94 14.92
C ASP A 594 -21.22 -12.13 15.12
N GLY A 595 -20.85 -11.85 16.38
CA GLY A 595 -19.68 -11.03 16.72
C GLY A 595 -19.82 -9.54 16.38
N ALA A 596 -21.04 -9.07 16.07
CA ALA A 596 -21.34 -7.68 15.79
C ALA A 596 -22.29 -7.09 16.84
N ILE A 597 -21.94 -5.92 17.36
CA ILE A 597 -22.78 -5.13 18.26
C ILE A 597 -23.78 -4.34 17.42
N ARG A 598 -25.08 -4.46 17.72
CA ARG A 598 -26.16 -3.76 17.02
C ARG A 598 -26.54 -2.48 17.73
N TRP A 599 -26.74 -1.43 16.94
CA TRP A 599 -27.02 -0.08 17.38
C TRP A 599 -28.26 0.45 16.67
N SER A 600 -29.06 1.27 17.37
CA SER A 600 -30.25 1.91 16.82
C SER A 600 -30.34 3.36 17.30
N LEU A 601 -30.60 4.28 16.36
CA LEU A 601 -30.88 5.69 16.64
C LEU A 601 -32.34 6.00 16.28
N PRO A 602 -33.22 6.24 17.28
CA PRO A 602 -34.57 6.74 17.05
C PRO A 602 -34.53 8.16 16.46
N LEU A 603 -35.01 8.33 15.22
CA LEU A 603 -34.83 9.59 14.48
C LEU A 603 -35.72 10.73 14.99
N ALA A 604 -36.83 10.41 15.68
CA ALA A 604 -37.71 11.41 16.29
C ALA A 604 -37.01 12.23 17.39
N SER A 605 -36.10 11.61 18.13
CA SER A 605 -35.34 12.24 19.23
C SER A 605 -33.87 12.48 18.89
N ALA A 606 -33.45 12.18 17.66
CA ALA A 606 -32.06 12.34 17.24
C ALA A 606 -31.71 13.83 17.13
N ASP A 607 -30.58 14.21 17.72
CA ASP A 607 -29.96 15.50 17.48
C ASP A 607 -29.43 15.52 16.04
N THR A 608 -29.96 16.43 15.22
CA THR A 608 -29.53 16.64 13.84
C THR A 608 -28.95 18.04 13.64
N THR A 609 -28.58 18.73 14.73
CA THR A 609 -28.08 20.10 14.66
C THR A 609 -26.63 20.14 14.21
N THR A 610 -26.35 21.03 13.25
CA THR A 610 -24.97 21.34 12.85
C THR A 610 -24.39 22.35 13.85
N PRO A 611 -23.20 22.10 14.43
CA PRO A 611 -22.54 23.06 15.30
C PRO A 611 -22.26 24.40 14.60
N ASP A 612 -22.25 25.51 15.34
CA ASP A 612 -22.04 26.88 14.81
C ASP A 612 -20.65 27.10 14.20
N TRP A 613 -19.67 26.26 14.57
CA TRP A 613 -18.31 26.26 14.01
C TRP A 613 -18.13 25.35 12.78
N MET A 614 -19.21 24.77 12.25
CA MET A 614 -19.17 23.91 11.07
C MET A 614 -20.16 24.35 10.00
N THR A 615 -19.65 24.57 8.80
CA THR A 615 -20.51 24.77 7.62
C THR A 615 -20.69 23.44 6.90
N ILE A 616 -21.92 23.03 6.60
CA ILE A 616 -22.18 21.86 5.74
C ILE A 616 -22.59 22.34 4.35
N ALA A 617 -21.80 21.99 3.35
CA ALA A 617 -22.10 22.22 1.93
C ALA A 617 -22.52 20.91 1.26
N ARG A 618 -23.33 21.00 0.19
CA ARG A 618 -23.63 19.84 -0.68
C ARG A 618 -22.94 20.02 -2.01
N GLU A 619 -22.25 18.99 -2.46
CA GLU A 619 -21.79 18.92 -3.84
C GLU A 619 -22.95 18.48 -4.74
N PRO A 620 -23.28 19.22 -5.81
CA PRO A 620 -24.31 18.80 -6.74
C PRO A 620 -23.87 17.50 -7.44
N CYS A 621 -24.78 16.52 -7.49
CA CYS A 621 -24.56 15.31 -8.28
C CYS A 621 -24.46 15.71 -9.76
N GLY A 622 -23.32 15.44 -10.38
CA GLY A 622 -23.04 15.92 -11.72
C GLY A 622 -23.99 15.32 -12.75
N SER A 623 -24.98 16.08 -13.21
CA SER A 623 -25.50 15.88 -14.56
C SER A 623 -24.37 16.20 -15.52
N THR A 624 -24.09 15.33 -16.49
CA THR A 624 -23.17 15.56 -17.60
C THR A 624 -23.49 16.90 -18.28
N GLY A 625 -22.82 17.96 -17.84
CA GLY A 625 -22.97 19.30 -18.40
C GLY A 625 -22.15 19.39 -19.67
N THR A 626 -22.83 19.31 -20.80
CA THR A 626 -22.33 19.77 -22.10
C THR A 626 -21.69 21.15 -21.94
N PRO A 627 -20.49 21.43 -22.47
CA PRO A 627 -19.89 22.74 -22.34
C PRO A 627 -20.73 23.76 -23.10
N THR A 628 -21.29 24.74 -22.40
CA THR A 628 -21.90 25.92 -23.00
C THR A 628 -20.81 26.70 -23.74
N PRO A 629 -20.96 27.03 -25.04
CA PRO A 629 -19.93 27.75 -25.76
C PRO A 629 -19.79 29.17 -25.20
N SER A 630 -18.56 29.56 -24.88
CA SER A 630 -18.23 30.92 -24.45
C SER A 630 -18.67 31.92 -25.52
N ALA A 631 -19.55 32.85 -25.15
CA ALA A 631 -19.91 33.99 -25.97
C ALA A 631 -18.64 34.82 -26.25
N GLY A 632 -18.29 34.92 -27.53
CA GLY A 632 -17.17 35.74 -27.99
C GLY A 632 -17.38 37.21 -27.66
N ALA A 633 -16.34 37.82 -27.11
CA ALA A 633 -16.21 39.26 -27.05
C ALA A 633 -16.11 39.81 -28.49
N LYS A 634 -17.03 40.73 -28.81
CA LYS A 634 -16.92 41.62 -29.97
C LYS A 634 -16.06 42.82 -29.62
N ALA A 635 -15.34 43.28 -30.65
CA ALA A 635 -14.52 44.49 -30.80
C ALA A 635 -13.12 44.44 -30.17
#